data_AF-A0A1M7M1H7-F1
#
_entry.id   AF-A0A1M7M1H7-F1
#
_cell.length_a   1.000
_cell.length_b   1.000
_cell.length_c   1.000
_cell.angle_alpha   90.00
_cell.angle_beta   90.00
_cell.angle_gamma   90.00
#
_symmetry.space_group_name_H-M   'P 1'
#
loop_
_entity.id
_entity.type
_entity.pdbx_description
1 polymer ?
#
loop_
_entity_poly.entity_id
_entity_poly.type
_entity_poly.pdbx_seq_one_letter_code
_entity_poly.pdbx_strand_id
1 'polypeptide(L)'
;MNFKEMNCPFCKGLLKVPEDLNTCVCMYCGKKIDVGSTEKVAENCNEYEKLCDTAMNQGASILLEHLDLMKSFKANLYEDAFTRYLESCLPIIQTLDKVCGRLPYIDRNQLLRQEYAVETEQQLVDLWVNRILDDMEEACKIKRSENGKITNTKKVDENRFILALFTVPMIRKTKLEVAEVVADAITNEWGKRYSLQKFSKADYIEIRDGFKRRKLCFITTAVCDSLGKPDDCFELEAFRAFRDNYLMETGEGKRLVEQYYDIAPSIVNSINVLEERDGIYESLWQEYLEPCLEYINHGQEEACKQVYVDMVHTLTRTYVLP
;
A
#
# COMPACT_ATOMS: atom_id res chain seq x y z
N MET A 1 -48.46 8.61 -0.74
CA MET A 1 -47.67 7.85 -1.73
C MET A 1 -46.89 6.81 -0.97
N ASN A 2 -47.09 5.54 -1.32
CA ASN A 2 -46.28 4.45 -0.78
C ASN A 2 -45.01 4.34 -1.62
N PHE A 3 -43.91 4.06 -0.95
CA PHE A 3 -42.60 3.90 -1.57
C PHE A 3 -42.07 2.53 -1.24
N LYS A 4 -41.51 1.84 -2.23
CA LYS A 4 -40.71 0.65 -2.01
C LYS A 4 -39.23 1.01 -2.04
N GLU A 5 -38.48 0.38 -1.16
CA GLU A 5 -37.02 0.45 -1.19
C GLU A 5 -36.48 -0.63 -2.12
N MET A 6 -35.58 -0.23 -3.01
CA MET A 6 -34.86 -1.17 -3.86
C MET A 6 -33.48 -0.62 -4.19
N ASN A 7 -32.50 -1.50 -4.34
CA ASN A 7 -31.18 -1.10 -4.80
C ASN A 7 -31.18 -0.98 -6.33
N CYS A 8 -30.48 0.04 -6.84
CA CYS A 8 -30.22 0.14 -8.28
C CYS A 8 -29.51 -1.13 -8.76
N PRO A 9 -30.00 -1.82 -9.81
CA PRO A 9 -29.35 -3.02 -10.31
C PRO A 9 -27.92 -2.74 -10.82
N PHE A 10 -27.65 -1.51 -11.27
CA PHE A 10 -26.38 -1.13 -11.89
C PHE A 10 -25.32 -0.60 -10.93
N CYS A 11 -25.72 0.13 -9.89
CA CYS A 11 -24.77 0.83 -9.01
C CYS A 11 -25.10 0.67 -7.52
N LYS A 12 -26.09 -0.17 -7.19
CA LYS A 12 -26.47 -0.60 -5.84
C LYS A 12 -26.94 0.49 -4.88
N GLY A 13 -26.95 1.76 -5.30
CA GLY A 13 -27.53 2.84 -4.52
C GLY A 13 -28.98 2.55 -4.13
N LEU A 14 -29.30 2.75 -2.85
CA LEU A 14 -30.63 2.53 -2.29
C LEU A 14 -31.61 3.58 -2.83
N LEU A 15 -32.61 3.13 -3.58
CA LEU A 15 -33.63 3.97 -4.19
C LEU A 15 -34.94 3.82 -3.43
N LYS A 16 -35.59 4.95 -3.16
CA LYS A 16 -36.99 5.00 -2.74
C LYS A 16 -37.84 5.26 -3.96
N VAL A 17 -38.49 4.23 -4.46
CA VAL A 17 -39.27 4.29 -5.70
C VAL A 17 -40.75 4.26 -5.35
N PRO A 18 -41.56 5.23 -5.81
CA PRO A 18 -43.02 5.16 -5.73
C PRO A 18 -43.56 3.81 -6.28
N GLU A 19 -44.49 3.19 -5.57
CA GLU A 19 -45.04 1.87 -5.94
C GLU A 19 -45.78 1.86 -7.29
N ASP A 20 -46.24 3.02 -7.75
CA ASP A 20 -47.01 3.26 -8.97
C ASP A 20 -46.14 3.51 -10.21
N LEU A 21 -44.82 3.57 -10.07
CA LEU A 21 -43.91 3.72 -11.20
C LEU A 21 -43.53 2.35 -11.78
N ASN A 22 -43.54 2.27 -13.11
CA ASN A 22 -42.99 1.15 -13.88
C ASN A 22 -41.55 1.39 -14.30
N THR A 23 -41.09 2.64 -14.38
CA THR A 23 -39.68 2.96 -14.66
C THR A 23 -39.20 4.13 -13.81
N CYS A 24 -37.95 4.09 -13.36
CA CYS A 24 -37.30 5.21 -12.67
C CYS A 24 -35.87 5.42 -13.18
N VAL A 25 -35.27 6.59 -12.94
CA VAL A 25 -33.86 6.84 -13.24
C VAL A 25 -33.08 6.80 -11.94
N CYS A 26 -32.00 6.03 -11.90
CA CYS A 26 -31.12 5.97 -10.75
C CYS A 26 -30.50 7.33 -10.48
N MET A 27 -30.71 7.89 -9.29
CA MET A 27 -30.11 9.16 -8.89
C MET A 27 -28.59 9.07 -8.67
N TYR A 28 -28.03 7.87 -8.54
CA TYR A 28 -26.59 7.65 -8.32
C TYR A 28 -25.81 7.46 -9.64
N CYS A 29 -26.34 6.68 -10.58
CA CYS A 29 -25.62 6.37 -11.84
C CYS A 29 -26.31 6.87 -13.12
N GLY A 30 -27.47 7.52 -13.02
CA GLY A 30 -28.20 8.08 -14.17
C GLY A 30 -28.85 7.07 -15.10
N LYS A 31 -28.74 5.77 -14.84
CA LYS A 31 -29.33 4.71 -15.68
C LYS A 31 -30.82 4.54 -15.40
N LYS A 32 -31.59 4.26 -16.46
CA LYS A 32 -33.03 3.96 -16.39
C LYS A 32 -33.24 2.52 -15.89
N ILE A 33 -34.15 2.33 -14.94
CA ILE A 33 -34.45 1.07 -14.25
C ILE A 33 -35.93 0.75 -14.46
N ASP A 34 -36.23 -0.49 -14.80
CA ASP A 34 -37.59 -1.03 -14.77
C ASP A 34 -37.92 -1.48 -13.34
N VAL A 35 -39.00 -0.96 -12.81
CA VAL A 35 -39.43 -1.15 -11.42
C VAL A 35 -40.84 -1.76 -11.35
N GLY A 36 -41.42 -2.19 -12.48
CA GLY A 36 -42.81 -2.63 -12.60
C GLY A 36 -43.18 -4.00 -12.02
N SER A 37 -42.24 -4.77 -11.47
CA SER A 37 -42.53 -6.07 -10.83
C SER A 37 -41.57 -6.36 -9.68
N THR A 38 -42.10 -6.97 -8.61
CA THR A 38 -41.33 -7.52 -7.47
C THR A 38 -40.58 -8.81 -7.79
N GLU A 39 -40.54 -9.21 -9.07
CA GLU A 39 -39.57 -10.19 -9.53
C GLU A 39 -38.25 -9.44 -9.70
N LYS A 40 -37.24 -9.78 -8.89
CA LYS A 40 -35.86 -9.40 -9.16
C LYS A 40 -35.64 -9.69 -10.65
N VAL A 41 -35.35 -8.68 -11.46
CA VAL A 41 -35.03 -8.87 -12.88
C VAL A 41 -33.88 -9.87 -12.91
N ALA A 42 -34.17 -11.11 -13.31
CA ALA A 42 -33.17 -12.16 -13.41
C ALA A 42 -32.19 -11.69 -14.47
N GLU A 43 -30.93 -11.54 -14.07
CA GLU A 43 -29.91 -11.10 -15.00
C GLU A 43 -29.57 -12.21 -15.98
N ASN A 44 -29.13 -11.82 -17.18
CA ASN A 44 -28.71 -12.76 -18.20
C ASN A 44 -27.48 -13.55 -17.72
N CYS A 45 -27.67 -14.84 -17.45
CA CYS A 45 -26.63 -15.75 -16.99
C CYS A 45 -25.43 -15.83 -17.95
N ASN A 46 -25.67 -15.80 -19.26
CA ASN A 46 -24.59 -15.81 -20.27
C ASN A 46 -23.75 -14.52 -20.22
N GLU A 47 -24.37 -13.37 -19.97
CA GLU A 47 -23.63 -12.11 -19.82
C GLU A 47 -22.81 -12.08 -18.53
N TYR A 48 -23.38 -12.59 -17.43
CA TYR A 48 -22.66 -12.76 -16.18
C TYR A 48 -21.46 -13.69 -16.33
N GLU A 49 -21.61 -14.85 -16.99
CA GLU A 49 -20.52 -15.78 -17.22
C GLU A 49 -19.40 -15.19 -18.06
N LYS A 50 -19.71 -14.40 -19.09
CA LYS A 50 -18.70 -13.66 -19.86
C LYS A 50 -17.95 -12.64 -19.01
N LEU A 51 -18.64 -11.99 -18.08
CA LEU A 51 -18.04 -11.04 -17.16
C LEU A 51 -17.13 -11.76 -16.14
N CYS A 52 -17.57 -12.90 -15.61
CA CYS A 52 -16.74 -13.79 -14.80
C CYS A 52 -15.49 -14.23 -15.56
N ASP A 53 -15.63 -14.74 -16.78
CA ASP A 53 -14.52 -15.15 -17.65
C ASP A 53 -13.53 -13.99 -17.82
N THR A 54 -14.03 -12.77 -18.04
CA THR A 54 -13.18 -11.57 -18.17
C THR A 54 -12.41 -11.28 -16.87
N ALA A 55 -13.10 -11.27 -15.73
CA ALA A 55 -12.48 -11.04 -14.42
C ALA A 55 -11.40 -12.10 -14.09
N MET A 56 -11.71 -13.37 -14.35
CA MET A 56 -10.82 -14.50 -14.07
C MET A 56 -9.57 -14.47 -14.97
N ASN A 57 -9.75 -14.25 -16.28
CA ASN A 57 -8.63 -14.25 -17.23
C ASN A 57 -7.70 -13.04 -17.09
N GLN A 58 -8.21 -11.92 -16.57
CA GLN A 58 -7.41 -10.72 -16.34
C GLN A 58 -6.75 -10.70 -14.95
N GLY A 59 -7.19 -11.53 -14.00
CA GLY A 59 -6.69 -11.46 -12.63
C GLY A 59 -5.16 -11.58 -12.52
N ALA A 60 -4.56 -12.54 -13.25
CA ALA A 60 -3.14 -12.81 -13.15
C ALA A 60 -2.24 -11.65 -13.63
N SER A 61 -2.74 -10.77 -14.51
CA SER A 61 -1.96 -9.64 -15.01
C SER A 61 -1.62 -8.63 -13.91
N ILE A 62 -2.44 -8.54 -12.85
CA ILE A 62 -2.20 -7.71 -11.67
C ILE A 62 -0.83 -7.99 -11.03
N LEU A 63 -0.32 -9.23 -11.17
CA LEU A 63 1.01 -9.62 -10.70
C LEU A 63 2.00 -9.78 -11.85
N LEU A 64 1.65 -10.53 -12.89
CA LEU A 64 2.60 -10.99 -13.90
C LEU A 64 3.11 -9.88 -14.83
N GLU A 65 2.32 -8.81 -15.04
CA GLU A 65 2.72 -7.70 -15.90
C GLU A 65 3.51 -6.60 -15.16
N HIS A 66 3.65 -6.72 -13.84
CA HIS A 66 4.15 -5.66 -12.96
C HIS A 66 5.33 -6.09 -12.08
N LEU A 67 6.10 -7.10 -12.53
CA LEU A 67 7.25 -7.65 -11.82
C LEU A 67 8.40 -6.63 -11.61
N ASP A 68 8.39 -5.51 -12.31
CA ASP A 68 9.39 -4.44 -12.20
C ASP A 68 9.08 -3.42 -11.09
N LEU A 69 7.88 -3.44 -10.49
CA LEU A 69 7.48 -2.52 -9.41
C LEU A 69 8.47 -2.48 -8.24
N MET A 70 9.15 -3.59 -7.96
CA MET A 70 10.20 -3.66 -6.95
C MET A 70 11.29 -2.61 -7.14
N LYS A 71 11.64 -2.28 -8.40
CA LYS A 71 12.66 -1.27 -8.72
C LYS A 71 12.22 0.15 -8.35
N SER A 72 10.91 0.36 -8.23
CA SER A 72 10.27 1.65 -7.95
C SER A 72 9.92 1.83 -6.48
N PHE A 73 10.26 0.89 -5.60
CA PHE A 73 10.10 1.04 -4.14
C PHE A 73 11.19 1.95 -3.57
N LYS A 74 11.12 3.24 -3.92
CA LYS A 74 11.99 4.32 -3.44
C LYS A 74 11.13 5.55 -3.16
N ALA A 75 11.54 6.38 -2.20
CA ALA A 75 10.75 7.53 -1.76
C ALA A 75 10.35 8.49 -2.90
N ASN A 76 11.20 8.64 -3.91
CA ASN A 76 10.98 9.52 -5.06
C ASN A 76 10.30 8.83 -6.27
N LEU A 77 10.11 7.50 -6.26
CA LEU A 77 9.54 6.75 -7.38
C LEU A 77 8.25 6.01 -7.01
N TYR A 78 8.02 5.77 -5.72
CA TYR A 78 6.94 4.91 -5.24
C TYR A 78 5.56 5.47 -5.61
N GLU A 79 5.31 6.76 -5.35
CA GLU A 79 4.00 7.37 -5.58
C GLU A 79 3.59 7.36 -7.05
N ASP A 80 4.51 7.70 -7.96
CA ASP A 80 4.27 7.67 -9.40
C ASP A 80 4.09 6.24 -9.93
N ALA A 81 4.90 5.29 -9.46
CA ALA A 81 4.76 3.89 -9.84
C ALA A 81 3.46 3.28 -9.31
N PHE A 82 3.08 3.62 -8.08
CA PHE A 82 1.83 3.18 -7.47
C PHE A 82 0.61 3.73 -8.22
N THR A 83 0.64 5.00 -8.60
CA THR A 83 -0.47 5.64 -9.34
C THR A 83 -0.65 4.98 -10.71
N ARG A 84 0.43 4.79 -11.48
CA ARG A 84 0.37 4.08 -12.77
C ARG A 84 -0.12 2.64 -12.62
N TYR A 85 0.33 1.95 -11.57
CA TYR A 85 -0.13 0.59 -11.27
C TYR A 85 -1.62 0.54 -10.93
N LEU A 86 -2.09 1.46 -10.07
CA LEU A 86 -3.51 1.62 -9.75
C LEU A 86 -4.34 1.87 -11.00
N GLU A 87 -3.95 2.82 -11.85
CA GLU A 87 -4.66 3.12 -13.10
C GLU A 87 -4.74 1.92 -14.05
N SER A 88 -3.64 1.16 -14.16
CA SER A 88 -3.56 -0.04 -14.99
C SER A 88 -4.46 -1.17 -14.48
N CYS A 89 -4.50 -1.39 -13.16
CA CYS A 89 -5.25 -2.50 -12.57
C CYS A 89 -6.69 -2.16 -12.18
N LEU A 90 -7.06 -0.89 -12.07
CA LEU A 90 -8.39 -0.46 -11.65
C LEU A 90 -9.53 -1.07 -12.50
N PRO A 91 -9.44 -1.14 -13.84
CA PRO A 91 -10.49 -1.77 -14.65
C PRO A 91 -10.72 -3.25 -14.31
N ILE A 92 -9.67 -3.96 -13.90
CA ILE A 92 -9.73 -5.38 -13.53
C ILE A 92 -10.49 -5.52 -12.21
N ILE A 93 -10.13 -4.74 -11.20
CA ILE A 93 -10.82 -4.75 -9.89
C ILE A 93 -12.28 -4.31 -10.02
N GLN A 94 -12.56 -3.28 -10.85
CA GLN A 94 -13.93 -2.86 -11.15
C GLN A 94 -14.75 -3.93 -11.87
N THR A 95 -14.11 -4.77 -12.68
CA THR A 95 -14.79 -5.89 -13.33
C THR A 95 -15.19 -6.93 -12.30
N LEU A 96 -14.27 -7.30 -11.39
CA LEU A 96 -14.58 -8.20 -10.28
C LEU A 96 -15.70 -7.65 -9.37
N ASP A 97 -15.62 -6.37 -8.99
CA ASP A 97 -16.63 -5.68 -8.18
C ASP A 97 -18.02 -5.75 -8.82
N LYS A 98 -18.10 -5.54 -10.14
CA LYS A 98 -19.35 -5.72 -10.90
C LYS A 98 -19.87 -7.15 -10.86
N VAL A 99 -19.01 -8.15 -11.01
CA VAL A 99 -19.44 -9.56 -10.93
C VAL A 99 -20.02 -9.85 -9.54
N CYS A 100 -19.31 -9.45 -8.48
CA CYS A 100 -19.74 -9.63 -7.10
C CYS A 100 -21.11 -8.97 -6.84
N GLY A 101 -21.29 -7.73 -7.31
CA GLY A 101 -22.56 -7.01 -7.18
C GLY A 101 -23.73 -7.64 -7.98
N ARG A 102 -23.46 -8.41 -9.03
CA ARG A 102 -24.47 -9.11 -9.84
C ARG A 102 -24.93 -10.43 -9.22
N LEU A 103 -24.13 -11.03 -8.33
CA LEU A 103 -24.38 -12.35 -7.74
C LEU A 103 -25.82 -12.54 -7.18
N PRO A 104 -26.43 -11.59 -6.45
CA PRO A 104 -27.78 -11.76 -5.87
C PRO A 104 -28.95 -11.82 -6.88
N TYR A 105 -28.66 -11.61 -8.17
CA TYR A 105 -29.62 -11.49 -9.28
C TYR A 105 -29.47 -12.60 -10.33
N ILE A 106 -28.53 -13.53 -10.11
CA ILE A 106 -28.25 -14.64 -11.02
C ILE A 106 -28.93 -15.90 -10.52
N ASP A 107 -29.71 -16.55 -11.38
CA ASP A 107 -30.22 -17.89 -11.12
C ASP A 107 -29.10 -18.90 -11.36
N ARG A 108 -28.51 -19.38 -10.27
CA ARG A 108 -27.38 -20.32 -10.29
C ARG A 108 -27.68 -21.61 -11.05
N ASN A 109 -28.94 -22.05 -11.11
CA ASN A 109 -29.33 -23.26 -11.83
C ASN A 109 -29.26 -23.08 -13.36
N GLN A 110 -29.25 -21.83 -13.84
CA GLN A 110 -29.19 -21.49 -15.26
C GLN A 110 -27.77 -21.19 -15.75
N LEU A 111 -26.76 -21.27 -14.86
CA LEU A 111 -25.36 -21.15 -15.24
C LEU A 111 -24.89 -22.43 -15.95
N LEU A 112 -24.22 -22.23 -17.08
CA LEU A 112 -23.51 -23.29 -17.81
C LEU A 112 -22.22 -23.68 -17.10
N ARG A 113 -21.50 -22.68 -16.57
CA ARG A 113 -20.25 -22.83 -15.82
C ARG A 113 -20.55 -22.97 -14.33
N GLN A 114 -20.56 -24.21 -13.87
CA GLN A 114 -20.84 -24.54 -12.45
C GLN A 114 -19.82 -23.95 -11.47
N GLU A 115 -18.61 -23.63 -11.93
CA GLU A 115 -17.59 -22.92 -11.13
C GLU A 115 -18.05 -21.51 -10.68
N TYR A 116 -18.96 -20.86 -11.42
CA TYR A 116 -19.48 -19.53 -11.08
C TYR A 116 -20.79 -19.57 -10.30
N ALA A 117 -21.32 -20.77 -10.01
CA ALA A 117 -22.54 -20.99 -9.24
C ALA A 117 -22.28 -20.87 -7.72
N VAL A 118 -21.72 -19.73 -7.31
CA VAL A 118 -21.35 -19.45 -5.92
C VAL A 118 -22.48 -18.78 -5.13
N GLU A 119 -22.48 -18.97 -3.82
CA GLU A 119 -23.51 -18.44 -2.93
C GLU A 119 -23.17 -17.07 -2.35
N THR A 120 -21.88 -16.79 -2.20
CA THR A 120 -21.38 -15.57 -1.56
C THR A 120 -20.30 -14.91 -2.38
N GLU A 121 -20.14 -13.60 -2.18
CA GLU A 121 -19.03 -12.83 -2.73
C GLU A 121 -17.67 -13.43 -2.32
N GLN A 122 -17.53 -13.85 -1.06
CA GLN A 122 -16.29 -14.47 -0.57
C GLN A 122 -15.88 -15.69 -1.40
N GLN A 123 -16.83 -16.56 -1.77
CA GLN A 123 -16.53 -17.74 -2.59
C GLN A 123 -16.03 -17.36 -3.98
N LEU A 124 -16.62 -16.33 -4.61
CA LEU A 124 -16.17 -15.84 -5.89
C LEU A 124 -14.76 -15.24 -5.82
N VAL A 125 -14.51 -14.42 -4.80
CA VAL A 125 -13.22 -13.79 -4.55
C VAL A 125 -12.15 -14.84 -4.25
N ASP A 126 -12.47 -15.87 -3.46
CA ASP A 126 -11.57 -16.98 -3.17
C ASP A 126 -11.18 -17.73 -4.46
N LEU A 127 -12.15 -18.00 -5.35
CA LEU A 127 -11.86 -18.60 -6.66
C LEU A 127 -10.92 -17.71 -7.48
N TRP A 128 -11.20 -16.41 -7.53
CA TRP A 128 -10.39 -15.44 -8.26
C TRP A 128 -8.96 -15.34 -7.71
N VAL A 129 -8.78 -15.24 -6.40
CA VAL A 129 -7.46 -15.19 -5.75
C VAL A 129 -6.69 -16.50 -5.94
N ASN A 130 -7.34 -17.65 -5.80
CA ASN A 130 -6.69 -18.93 -6.05
C ASN A 130 -6.18 -19.02 -7.48
N ARG A 131 -6.99 -18.61 -8.46
CA ARG A 131 -6.60 -18.58 -9.86
C ARG A 131 -5.37 -17.70 -10.11
N ILE A 132 -5.35 -16.50 -9.54
CA ILE A 132 -4.18 -15.59 -9.64
C ILE A 132 -2.91 -16.23 -9.10
N LEU A 133 -3.00 -16.84 -7.92
CA LEU A 133 -1.85 -17.44 -7.26
C LEU A 133 -1.39 -18.73 -7.95
N ASP A 134 -2.31 -19.50 -8.54
CA ASP A 134 -1.99 -20.67 -9.37
C ASP A 134 -1.27 -20.27 -10.65
N ASP A 135 -1.80 -19.27 -11.37
CA ASP A 135 -1.18 -18.74 -12.59
C ASP A 135 0.21 -18.14 -12.29
N MET A 136 0.37 -17.50 -11.13
CA MET A 136 1.66 -16.99 -10.65
C MET A 136 2.66 -18.11 -10.33
N GLU A 137 2.22 -19.17 -9.64
CA GLU A 137 3.05 -20.33 -9.34
C GLU A 137 3.50 -21.06 -10.62
N GLU A 138 2.60 -21.21 -11.59
CA GLU A 138 2.89 -21.79 -12.89
C GLU A 138 3.92 -20.94 -13.65
N ALA A 139 3.68 -19.63 -13.79
CA ALA A 139 4.58 -18.71 -14.48
C ALA A 139 5.97 -18.64 -13.81
N CYS A 140 6.02 -18.71 -12.48
CA CYS A 140 7.25 -18.68 -11.70
C CYS A 140 7.91 -20.07 -11.56
N LYS A 141 7.30 -21.14 -12.08
CA LYS A 141 7.76 -22.53 -11.95
C LYS A 141 7.99 -22.93 -10.49
N ILE A 142 7.10 -22.51 -9.60
CA ILE A 142 7.11 -22.84 -8.18
C ILE A 142 6.47 -24.22 -8.02
N LYS A 143 7.15 -25.12 -7.31
CA LYS A 143 6.70 -26.48 -7.01
C LYS A 143 6.86 -26.76 -5.53
N ARG A 144 5.96 -27.59 -4.99
CA ARG A 144 5.99 -28.08 -3.62
C ARG A 144 6.37 -29.55 -3.63
N SER A 145 7.38 -29.93 -2.87
CA SER A 145 7.72 -31.33 -2.64
C SER A 145 6.81 -31.95 -1.57
N GLU A 146 6.83 -33.28 -1.49
CA GLU A 146 6.04 -34.06 -0.52
C GLU A 146 6.30 -33.68 0.94
N ASN A 147 7.51 -33.20 1.26
CA ASN A 147 7.90 -32.72 2.58
C ASN A 147 7.64 -31.20 2.81
N GLY A 148 6.91 -30.55 1.90
CA GLY A 148 6.54 -29.13 2.03
C GLY A 148 7.64 -28.12 1.64
N LYS A 149 8.77 -28.57 1.07
CA LYS A 149 9.81 -27.65 0.57
C LYS A 149 9.37 -27.02 -0.75
N ILE A 150 9.58 -25.71 -0.85
CA ILE A 150 9.15 -24.90 -2.00
C ILE A 150 10.37 -24.59 -2.88
N THR A 151 10.22 -24.74 -4.20
CA THR A 151 11.24 -24.33 -5.18
C THR A 151 11.13 -22.84 -5.50
N ASN A 152 12.23 -22.25 -5.96
CA ASN A 152 12.25 -20.87 -6.43
C ASN A 152 11.75 -19.85 -5.39
N THR A 153 12.19 -20.01 -4.14
CA THR A 153 11.83 -19.13 -3.01
C THR A 153 12.09 -17.66 -3.27
N LYS A 154 13.11 -17.33 -4.08
CA LYS A 154 13.34 -15.95 -4.55
C LYS A 154 12.11 -15.37 -5.27
N LYS A 155 11.46 -16.14 -6.16
CA LYS A 155 10.24 -15.71 -6.84
C LYS A 155 9.05 -15.59 -5.90
N VAL A 156 8.97 -16.43 -4.87
CA VAL A 156 7.98 -16.29 -3.80
C VAL A 156 8.18 -14.94 -3.10
N ASP A 157 9.42 -14.60 -2.72
CA ASP A 157 9.72 -13.33 -2.04
C ASP A 157 9.47 -12.09 -2.93
N GLU A 158 9.81 -12.17 -4.24
CA GLU A 158 9.53 -11.10 -5.20
C GLU A 158 8.01 -10.85 -5.34
N ASN A 159 7.19 -11.90 -5.47
CA ASN A 159 5.74 -11.77 -5.56
C ASN A 159 5.12 -11.30 -4.25
N ARG A 160 5.61 -11.81 -3.09
CA ARG A 160 5.22 -11.32 -1.77
C ARG A 160 5.42 -9.82 -1.65
N PHE A 161 6.57 -9.33 -2.11
CA PHE A 161 6.91 -7.92 -2.04
C PHE A 161 5.89 -7.08 -2.81
N ILE A 162 5.57 -7.47 -4.05
CA ILE A 162 4.59 -6.76 -4.88
C ILE A 162 3.20 -6.82 -4.22
N LEU A 163 2.79 -7.99 -3.75
CA LEU A 163 1.51 -8.17 -3.06
C LEU A 163 1.38 -7.29 -1.82
N ALA A 164 2.40 -7.29 -0.96
CA ALA A 164 2.39 -6.59 0.32
C ALA A 164 2.48 -5.07 0.16
N LEU A 165 3.27 -4.58 -0.80
CA LEU A 165 3.65 -3.16 -0.89
C LEU A 165 2.94 -2.40 -2.01
N PHE A 166 2.34 -3.11 -2.98
CA PHE A 166 1.63 -2.51 -4.10
C PHE A 166 0.21 -3.05 -4.22
N THR A 167 0.03 -4.37 -4.44
CA THR A 167 -1.28 -4.94 -4.81
C THR A 167 -2.34 -4.76 -3.72
N VAL A 168 -2.09 -5.21 -2.49
CA VAL A 168 -3.08 -5.07 -1.40
C VAL A 168 -3.36 -3.59 -1.07
N PRO A 169 -2.34 -2.71 -0.92
CA PRO A 169 -2.60 -1.28 -0.73
C PRO A 169 -3.35 -0.64 -1.91
N MET A 170 -3.08 -1.06 -3.15
CA MET A 170 -3.76 -0.57 -4.36
C MET A 170 -5.23 -0.94 -4.34
N ILE A 171 -5.55 -2.21 -4.05
CA ILE A 171 -6.94 -2.69 -3.95
C ILE A 171 -7.68 -1.89 -2.87
N ARG A 172 -7.11 -1.73 -1.68
CA ARG A 172 -7.73 -0.96 -0.58
C ARG A 172 -7.89 0.53 -0.93
N LYS A 173 -6.94 1.11 -1.70
CA LYS A 173 -7.01 2.49 -2.20
C LYS A 173 -8.20 2.72 -3.14
N THR A 174 -8.68 1.70 -3.86
CA THR A 174 -9.84 1.82 -4.76
C THR A 174 -11.14 2.17 -4.02
N LYS A 175 -11.27 1.76 -2.75
CA LYS A 175 -12.50 1.87 -1.94
C LYS A 175 -13.74 1.26 -2.59
N LEU A 176 -13.57 0.30 -3.50
CA LEU A 176 -14.66 -0.51 -4.04
C LEU A 176 -15.26 -1.40 -2.96
N GLU A 177 -16.50 -1.86 -3.13
CA GLU A 177 -17.19 -2.68 -2.13
C GLU A 177 -16.44 -4.00 -1.90
N VAL A 178 -15.93 -4.60 -2.98
CA VAL A 178 -15.17 -5.86 -2.93
C VAL A 178 -13.75 -5.72 -2.33
N ALA A 179 -13.25 -4.49 -2.12
CA ALA A 179 -11.82 -4.25 -1.89
C ALA A 179 -11.26 -4.94 -0.63
N GLU A 180 -11.96 -4.86 0.50
CA GLU A 180 -11.50 -5.51 1.73
C GLU A 180 -11.60 -7.04 1.66
N VAL A 181 -12.66 -7.55 1.03
CA VAL A 181 -12.86 -9.00 0.81
C VAL A 181 -11.71 -9.57 -0.01
N VAL A 182 -11.29 -8.87 -1.08
CA VAL A 182 -10.13 -9.25 -1.89
C VAL A 182 -8.83 -9.16 -1.11
N ALA A 183 -8.60 -8.08 -0.36
CA ALA A 183 -7.39 -7.91 0.44
C ALA A 183 -7.23 -9.03 1.49
N ASP A 184 -8.33 -9.41 2.14
CA ASP A 184 -8.36 -10.51 3.09
C ASP A 184 -8.13 -11.86 2.40
N ALA A 185 -8.80 -12.12 1.28
CA ALA A 185 -8.60 -13.35 0.52
C ALA A 185 -7.15 -13.54 0.07
N ILE A 186 -6.50 -12.49 -0.45
CA ILE A 186 -5.09 -12.52 -0.87
C ILE A 186 -4.17 -12.85 0.31
N THR A 187 -4.31 -12.12 1.42
CA THR A 187 -3.41 -12.31 2.58
C THR A 187 -3.60 -13.66 3.24
N ASN A 188 -4.84 -14.11 3.38
CA ASN A 188 -5.18 -15.42 3.94
C ASN A 188 -4.69 -16.56 3.05
N GLU A 189 -4.95 -16.50 1.75
CA GLU A 189 -4.54 -17.57 0.83
C GLU A 189 -3.01 -17.63 0.69
N TRP A 190 -2.34 -16.47 0.60
CA TRP A 190 -0.89 -16.42 0.65
C TRP A 190 -0.34 -17.04 1.93
N GLY A 191 -0.92 -16.73 3.08
CA GLY A 191 -0.47 -17.24 4.38
C GLY A 191 -0.68 -18.75 4.57
N LYS A 192 -1.66 -19.35 3.87
CA LYS A 192 -1.84 -20.80 3.79
C LYS A 192 -0.76 -21.44 2.90
N ARG A 193 -0.49 -20.85 1.74
CA ARG A 193 0.48 -21.36 0.75
C ARG A 193 1.93 -21.22 1.21
N TYR A 194 2.25 -20.11 1.89
CA TYR A 194 3.60 -19.69 2.27
C TYR A 194 3.65 -19.28 3.74
N SER A 195 3.54 -20.26 4.64
CA SER A 195 3.41 -20.01 6.09
C SER A 195 4.59 -19.27 6.72
N LEU A 196 5.80 -19.40 6.15
CA LEU A 196 7.01 -18.69 6.58
C LEU A 196 7.13 -17.28 5.99
N GLN A 197 6.39 -16.97 4.92
CA GLN A 197 6.46 -15.70 4.19
C GLN A 197 5.15 -14.92 4.31
N LYS A 198 4.50 -14.96 5.47
CA LYS A 198 3.27 -14.19 5.72
C LYS A 198 3.51 -12.68 5.62
N PHE A 199 2.46 -11.94 5.29
CA PHE A 199 2.44 -10.49 5.34
C PHE A 199 1.06 -10.00 5.77
N SER A 200 0.99 -8.78 6.30
CA SER A 200 -0.25 -8.14 6.74
C SER A 200 -0.81 -7.23 5.66
N LYS A 201 -2.11 -6.91 5.74
CA LYS A 201 -2.70 -5.82 4.95
C LYS A 201 -2.03 -4.51 5.35
N ALA A 202 -1.43 -3.82 4.39
CA ALA A 202 -0.88 -2.47 4.58
C ALA A 202 -1.75 -1.44 3.85
N ASP A 203 -1.73 -0.20 4.31
CA ASP A 203 -2.35 0.92 3.63
C ASP A 203 -1.34 1.72 2.80
N TYR A 204 -1.80 2.25 1.66
CA TYR A 204 -0.96 3.11 0.81
C TYR A 204 -0.39 4.30 1.59
N ILE A 205 -1.22 4.91 2.45
CA ILE A 205 -0.81 6.06 3.26
C ILE A 205 0.31 5.67 4.22
N GLU A 206 0.21 4.51 4.87
CA GLU A 206 1.24 4.02 5.80
C GLU A 206 2.57 3.76 5.11
N ILE A 207 2.54 3.16 3.91
CA ILE A 207 3.76 2.88 3.14
C ILE A 207 4.38 4.19 2.64
N ARG A 208 3.57 5.08 2.05
CA ARG A 208 4.01 6.39 1.57
C ARG A 208 4.63 7.21 2.71
N ASP A 209 3.95 7.27 3.85
CA ASP A 209 4.42 8.05 4.99
C ASP A 209 5.61 7.36 5.70
N GLY A 210 5.76 6.03 5.55
CA GLY A 210 6.98 5.32 5.92
C GLY A 210 8.22 5.84 5.19
N PHE A 211 8.10 6.24 3.92
CA PHE A 211 9.19 6.93 3.20
C PHE A 211 9.48 8.32 3.77
N LYS A 212 8.46 9.04 4.25
CA LYS A 212 8.65 10.34 4.91
C LYS A 212 9.32 10.19 6.28
N ARG A 213 9.02 9.12 7.02
CA ARG A 213 9.73 8.79 8.27
C ARG A 213 11.21 8.52 8.01
N ARG A 214 11.55 7.89 6.88
CA ARG A 214 12.94 7.77 6.39
C ARG A 214 13.55 9.08 5.84
N LYS A 215 12.79 10.19 5.81
CA LYS A 215 13.29 11.55 5.53
C LYS A 215 13.45 12.40 6.80
N LEU A 216 13.00 11.93 7.97
CA LEU A 216 13.19 12.67 9.22
C LEU A 216 14.63 12.51 9.69
N CYS A 217 15.36 13.61 9.83
CA CYS A 217 16.65 13.61 10.52
C CYS A 217 16.36 13.75 12.02
N PHE A 218 16.07 12.63 12.71
CA PHE A 218 15.64 12.60 14.11
C PHE A 218 16.34 13.59 15.04
N ILE A 219 17.68 13.58 15.08
CA ILE A 219 18.47 14.45 15.97
C ILE A 219 18.28 15.93 15.59
N THR A 220 18.45 16.28 14.31
CA THR A 220 18.33 17.69 13.88
C THR A 220 16.89 18.19 14.00
N THR A 221 15.89 17.32 13.78
CA THR A 221 14.47 17.64 14.02
C THR A 221 14.23 17.90 15.50
N ALA A 222 14.72 17.05 16.40
CA ALA A 222 14.57 17.25 17.84
C ALA A 222 15.26 18.55 18.32
N VAL A 223 16.46 18.85 17.80
CA VAL A 223 17.14 20.11 18.12
C VAL A 223 16.36 21.32 17.60
N CYS A 224 15.93 21.32 16.33
CA CYS A 224 15.16 22.44 15.78
C CYS A 224 13.83 22.65 16.51
N ASP A 225 13.15 21.58 16.88
CA ASP A 225 11.91 21.62 17.67
C ASP A 225 12.15 22.22 19.07
N SER A 226 13.25 21.84 19.74
CA SER A 226 13.64 22.43 21.04
C SER A 226 13.90 23.95 20.97
N LEU A 227 14.34 24.44 19.81
CA LEU A 227 14.55 25.86 19.53
C LEU A 227 13.26 26.57 19.06
N GLY A 228 12.13 25.87 19.03
CA GLY A 228 10.83 26.40 18.58
C GLY A 228 10.74 26.66 17.07
N LYS A 229 11.60 26.03 16.26
CA LYS A 229 11.60 26.16 14.80
C LYS A 229 10.61 25.17 14.17
N PRO A 230 9.92 25.53 13.08
CA PRO A 230 9.04 24.61 12.37
C PRO A 230 9.83 23.53 11.61
N ASP A 231 9.17 22.43 11.24
CA ASP A 231 9.80 21.29 10.53
C ASP A 231 10.22 21.61 9.08
N ASP A 232 9.77 22.74 8.53
CA ASP A 232 10.17 23.29 7.23
C ASP A 232 11.14 24.48 7.35
N CYS A 233 11.80 24.64 8.51
CA CYS A 233 12.79 25.69 8.70
C CYS A 233 14.02 25.51 7.78
N PHE A 234 14.67 26.63 7.47
CA PHE A 234 15.83 26.69 6.57
C PHE A 234 16.93 25.71 6.97
N GLU A 235 17.21 25.62 8.27
CA GLU A 235 18.30 24.82 8.81
C GLU A 235 18.03 23.33 8.65
N LEU A 236 16.81 22.88 8.94
CA LEU A 236 16.43 21.49 8.79
C LEU A 236 16.38 21.07 7.31
N GLU A 237 15.91 21.95 6.43
CA GLU A 237 15.95 21.72 4.98
C GLU A 237 17.40 21.68 4.45
N ALA A 238 18.31 22.49 4.98
CA ALA A 238 19.73 22.42 4.62
C ALA A 238 20.36 21.08 5.01
N PHE A 239 20.10 20.58 6.22
CA PHE A 239 20.59 19.24 6.64
C PHE A 239 19.97 18.11 5.81
N ARG A 240 18.68 18.20 5.49
CA ARG A 240 17.98 17.22 4.62
C ARG A 240 18.59 17.22 3.22
N ALA A 241 18.85 18.40 2.65
CA ALA A 241 19.50 18.54 1.35
C ALA A 241 20.93 18.00 1.36
N PHE A 242 21.71 18.26 2.41
CA PHE A 242 23.05 17.69 2.58
C PHE A 242 23.03 16.16 2.60
N ARG A 243 22.10 15.57 3.36
CA ARG A 243 21.89 14.10 3.37
C ARG A 243 21.54 13.59 1.97
N ASP A 244 20.50 14.17 1.37
CA ASP A 244 19.88 13.63 0.16
C ASP A 244 20.74 13.83 -1.08
N ASN A 245 21.47 14.94 -1.17
CA ASN A 245 22.23 15.31 -2.37
C ASN A 245 23.72 14.98 -2.28
N TYR A 246 24.31 14.87 -1.08
CA TYR A 246 25.75 14.60 -0.94
C TYR A 246 26.02 13.21 -0.33
N LEU A 247 25.47 12.90 0.85
CA LEU A 247 25.73 11.61 1.49
C LEU A 247 25.19 10.42 0.67
N MET A 248 24.08 10.60 -0.04
CA MET A 248 23.49 9.54 -0.85
C MET A 248 24.21 9.27 -2.17
N GLU A 249 25.21 10.07 -2.56
CA GLU A 249 25.95 9.86 -3.82
C GLU A 249 26.94 8.69 -3.75
N THR A 250 27.47 8.42 -2.55
CA THR A 250 28.49 7.39 -2.36
C THR A 250 27.95 6.16 -1.61
N GLY A 251 28.57 5.00 -1.83
CA GLY A 251 28.22 3.78 -1.07
C GLY A 251 28.56 3.88 0.42
N GLU A 252 29.56 4.69 0.77
CA GLU A 252 29.91 5.00 2.16
C GLU A 252 28.87 5.88 2.83
N GLY A 253 28.49 7.00 2.20
CA GLY A 253 27.51 7.90 2.77
C GLY A 253 26.13 7.25 2.93
N LYS A 254 25.72 6.35 2.03
CA LYS A 254 24.51 5.52 2.24
C LYS A 254 24.57 4.69 3.51
N ARG A 255 25.70 4.05 3.82
CA ARG A 255 25.87 3.27 5.06
C ARG A 255 25.83 4.17 6.30
N LEU A 256 26.40 5.37 6.23
CA LEU A 256 26.32 6.34 7.32
C LEU A 256 24.88 6.77 7.59
N VAL A 257 24.11 7.04 6.53
CA VAL A 257 22.69 7.37 6.63
C VAL A 257 21.90 6.20 7.23
N GLU A 258 22.12 4.96 6.77
CA GLU A 258 21.48 3.77 7.34
C GLU A 258 21.78 3.61 8.84
N GLN A 259 23.05 3.69 9.23
CA GLN A 259 23.46 3.63 10.64
C GLN A 259 22.82 4.73 11.48
N TYR A 260 22.74 5.94 10.95
CA TYR A 260 22.06 7.04 11.60
C TYR A 260 20.57 6.72 11.85
N TYR A 261 19.85 6.21 10.85
CA TYR A 261 18.43 5.87 10.99
C TYR A 261 18.17 4.75 12.01
N ASP A 262 19.13 3.85 12.21
CA ASP A 262 19.04 2.78 13.21
C ASP A 262 19.24 3.31 14.64
N ILE A 263 20.16 4.25 14.86
CA ILE A 263 20.58 4.69 16.20
C ILE A 263 19.91 5.98 16.70
N ALA A 264 19.60 6.91 15.79
CA ALA A 264 19.14 8.24 16.13
C ALA A 264 17.82 8.29 16.92
N PRO A 265 16.81 7.43 16.66
CA PRO A 265 15.60 7.39 17.49
C PRO A 265 15.89 7.05 18.95
N SER A 266 16.82 6.13 19.20
CA SER A 266 17.22 5.73 20.56
C SER A 266 17.93 6.87 21.28
N ILE A 267 18.84 7.58 20.60
CA ILE A 267 19.51 8.78 21.14
C ILE A 267 18.48 9.84 21.56
N VAL A 268 17.56 10.20 20.66
CA VAL A 268 16.54 11.23 20.92
C VAL A 268 15.63 10.81 22.07
N ASN A 269 15.21 9.55 22.12
CA ASN A 269 14.40 9.04 23.22
C ASN A 269 15.14 9.08 24.57
N SER A 270 16.43 8.73 24.60
CA SER A 270 17.26 8.80 25.80
C SER A 270 17.43 10.24 26.29
N ILE A 271 17.60 11.22 25.38
CA ILE A 271 17.71 12.63 25.77
C ILE A 271 16.37 13.16 26.28
N ASN A 272 15.26 12.81 25.63
CA ASN A 272 13.93 13.33 25.95
C ASN A 272 13.40 12.97 27.35
N VAL A 273 13.96 11.96 28.00
CA VAL A 273 13.58 11.56 29.37
C VAL A 273 14.41 12.24 30.46
N LEU A 274 15.44 13.00 30.09
CA LEU A 274 16.29 13.75 31.03
C LEU A 274 15.65 15.10 31.37
N GLU A 275 15.86 15.58 32.60
CA GLU A 275 15.34 16.88 33.03
C GLU A 275 16.04 18.05 32.30
N GLU A 276 17.33 17.86 31.99
CA GLU A 276 18.20 18.81 31.31
C GLU A 276 18.14 18.76 29.78
N ARG A 277 17.13 18.08 29.19
CA ARG A 277 17.04 17.83 27.74
C ARG A 277 17.20 19.10 26.88
N ASP A 278 16.62 20.22 27.32
CA ASP A 278 16.58 21.46 26.54
C ASP A 278 18.01 22.04 26.45
N GLY A 279 18.78 21.96 27.54
CA GLY A 279 20.20 22.33 27.55
C GLY A 279 21.07 21.41 26.71
N ILE A 280 20.77 20.09 26.69
CA ILE A 280 21.47 19.14 25.81
C ILE A 280 21.25 19.50 24.34
N TYR A 281 20.00 19.80 23.94
CA TYR A 281 19.71 20.17 22.55
C TYR A 281 20.30 21.52 22.17
N GLU A 282 20.33 22.49 23.10
CA GLU A 282 21.03 23.77 22.88
C GLU A 282 22.54 23.57 22.67
N SER A 283 23.19 22.73 23.48
CA SER A 283 24.60 22.36 23.28
C SER A 283 24.81 21.66 21.93
N LEU A 284 23.93 20.73 21.54
CA LEU A 284 24.02 20.07 20.25
C LEU A 284 23.90 21.03 19.07
N TRP A 285 23.05 22.05 19.20
CA TRP A 285 22.97 23.13 18.22
C TRP A 285 24.32 23.84 18.10
N GLN A 286 24.85 24.37 19.20
CA GLN A 286 26.05 25.21 19.21
C GLN A 286 27.32 24.44 18.84
N GLU A 287 27.49 23.22 19.35
CA GLU A 287 28.73 22.45 19.21
C GLU A 287 28.83 21.74 17.86
N TYR A 288 27.70 21.34 17.27
CA TYR A 288 27.70 20.48 16.09
C TYR A 288 26.87 21.05 14.92
N LEU A 289 25.60 21.39 15.15
CA LEU A 289 24.70 21.69 14.03
C LEU A 289 24.93 23.07 13.41
N GLU A 290 25.20 24.10 14.21
CA GLU A 290 25.54 25.43 13.72
C GLU A 290 26.84 25.41 12.88
N PRO A 291 27.95 24.79 13.33
CA PRO A 291 29.13 24.58 12.48
C PRO A 291 28.84 23.78 11.21
N CYS A 292 28.05 22.70 11.31
CA CYS A 292 27.63 21.94 10.12
C CYS A 292 26.88 22.82 9.12
N LEU A 293 25.98 23.68 9.58
CA LEU A 293 25.21 24.57 8.74
C LEU A 293 26.09 25.61 8.05
N GLU A 294 27.09 26.16 8.76
CA GLU A 294 28.09 27.03 8.15
C GLU A 294 28.88 26.31 7.05
N TYR A 295 29.30 25.06 7.29
CA TYR A 295 29.99 24.26 6.27
C TYR A 295 29.12 24.01 5.04
N ILE A 296 27.84 23.69 5.22
CA ILE A 296 26.89 23.54 4.12
C ILE A 296 26.77 24.84 3.31
N ASN A 297 26.62 25.98 3.98
CA ASN A 297 26.48 27.29 3.33
C ASN A 297 27.72 27.69 2.52
N HIS A 298 28.91 27.19 2.89
CA HIS A 298 30.17 27.45 2.17
C HIS A 298 30.55 26.35 1.17
N GLY A 299 29.73 25.31 0.97
CA GLY A 299 30.05 24.19 0.08
C GLY A 299 31.25 23.37 0.57
N GLN A 300 31.35 23.17 1.88
CA GLN A 300 32.39 22.37 2.54
C GLN A 300 31.82 21.05 3.03
N GLU A 301 31.33 20.22 2.10
CA GLU A 301 30.52 19.04 2.42
C GLU A 301 31.28 17.98 3.22
N GLU A 302 32.57 17.74 2.93
CA GLU A 302 33.37 16.75 3.67
C GLU A 302 33.63 17.20 5.12
N ALA A 303 33.78 18.51 5.36
CA ALA A 303 33.91 19.06 6.71
C ALA A 303 32.60 18.89 7.50
N CYS A 304 31.46 19.19 6.86
CA CYS A 304 30.13 18.93 7.43
C CYS A 304 29.94 17.44 7.76
N LYS A 305 30.34 16.54 6.85
CA LYS A 305 30.26 15.09 7.07
C LYS A 305 31.06 14.67 8.29
N GLN A 306 32.27 15.18 8.46
CA GLN A 306 33.14 14.83 9.59
C GLN A 306 32.53 15.24 10.93
N VAL A 307 31.99 16.45 11.03
CA VAL A 307 31.32 16.94 12.25
C VAL A 307 30.04 16.16 12.52
N TYR A 308 29.25 15.88 11.48
CA TYR A 308 28.01 15.11 11.61
C TYR A 308 28.26 13.69 12.11
N VAL A 309 29.28 13.01 11.57
CA VAL A 309 29.68 11.66 12.00
C VAL A 309 30.17 11.67 13.44
N ASP A 310 30.97 12.67 13.82
CA ASP A 310 31.47 12.81 15.19
C ASP A 310 30.34 13.04 16.20
N MET A 311 29.37 13.89 15.87
CA MET A 311 28.16 14.11 16.68
C MET A 311 27.43 12.80 16.95
N VAL A 312 27.11 12.02 15.91
CA VAL A 312 26.35 10.77 16.05
C VAL A 312 27.14 9.74 16.86
N HIS A 313 28.45 9.61 16.64
CA HIS A 313 29.29 8.70 17.43
C HIS A 313 29.37 9.08 18.91
N THR A 314 29.55 10.37 19.19
CA THR A 314 29.59 10.89 20.57
C THR A 314 28.27 10.63 21.28
N LEU A 315 27.15 11.00 20.65
CA LEU A 315 25.82 10.77 21.21
C LEU A 315 25.50 9.28 21.41
N THR A 316 25.93 8.42 20.48
CA THR A 316 25.74 6.97 20.61
C THR A 316 26.45 6.43 21.85
N ARG A 317 27.70 6.86 22.09
CA ARG A 317 28.46 6.46 23.28
C ARG A 317 27.83 6.98 24.56
N THR A 318 27.35 8.22 24.56
CA THR A 318 26.80 8.86 25.75
C THR A 318 25.42 8.31 26.14
N TYR A 319 24.54 8.04 25.18
CA TYR A 319 23.12 7.80 25.46
C TYR A 319 22.59 6.41 25.09
N VAL A 320 23.36 5.60 24.36
CA VAL A 320 22.90 4.28 23.88
C VAL A 320 23.83 3.13 24.29
N LEU A 321 25.13 3.38 24.43
CA LEU A 321 26.11 2.39 24.88
C LEU A 321 26.73 2.73 26.27
N PRO A 322 25.92 3.08 27.29
CA PRO A 322 26.45 3.47 28.60
C PRO A 322 27.27 2.36 29.28
#